data_AF-A0A182MEH0-F1
#
_entry.id   AF-A0A182MEH0-F1
#
_cell.length_a   1.000
_cell.length_b   1.000
_cell.length_c   1.000
_cell.angle_alpha   90.00
_cell.angle_beta   90.00
_cell.angle_gamma   90.00
#
_symmetry.space_group_name_H-M   'P 1'
#
loop_
_entity.id
_entity.type
_entity.pdbx_description
1 polymer ?
#
loop_
_entity_poly.entity_id
_entity_poly.type
_entity_poly.pdbx_seq_one_letter_code
_entity_poly.pdbx_strand_id
1 'polypeptide(L)'
;MASGKGKMVLLLAVLVAAALKTTEAQDYCDPELCDPGDAHIGCNNPGGFTSNCPEGAQVIEVTEEYKKIMLDEHNKYRSTVATGGVKWLPKAKQMTTMVCPCLYVIW
;
A
#
# COMPACT_ATOMS: atom_id res chain seq x y z
N MET A 1 -24.51 -40.35 -20.68
CA MET A 1 -24.48 -39.33 -19.61
C MET A 1 -23.03 -39.05 -19.20
N ALA A 2 -22.29 -38.26 -19.97
CA ALA A 2 -20.88 -37.94 -19.69
C ALA A 2 -20.54 -36.44 -19.79
N SER A 3 -21.49 -35.60 -20.23
CA SER A 3 -21.25 -34.19 -20.59
C SER A 3 -21.25 -33.21 -19.39
N GLY A 4 -21.85 -33.58 -18.24
CA GLY A 4 -21.99 -32.68 -17.09
C GLY A 4 -20.75 -32.59 -16.20
N LYS A 5 -20.01 -33.69 -16.02
CA LYS A 5 -18.85 -33.74 -15.13
C LYS A 5 -17.69 -32.89 -15.65
N GLY A 6 -17.42 -32.93 -16.96
CA GLY A 6 -16.36 -32.12 -17.58
C GLY A 6 -16.63 -30.62 -17.50
N LYS A 7 -17.89 -30.19 -17.71
CA LYS A 7 -18.29 -28.78 -17.58
C LYS A 7 -18.17 -28.27 -16.16
N MET A 8 -18.54 -29.08 -15.17
CA MET A 8 -18.40 -28.70 -13.76
C MET A 8 -16.94 -28.63 -13.30
N VAL A 9 -16.09 -29.55 -13.75
CA VAL A 9 -14.64 -29.52 -13.48
C VAL A 9 -14.00 -28.30 -14.13
N LEU A 10 -14.35 -27.96 -15.37
CA LEU A 10 -13.89 -26.75 -16.05
C LEU A 10 -14.32 -25.46 -15.33
N LEU A 11 -15.59 -25.38 -14.90
CA LEU A 11 -16.11 -24.23 -14.15
C LEU A 11 -15.38 -24.06 -12.80
N LEU A 12 -15.15 -25.16 -12.08
CA LEU A 12 -14.39 -25.14 -10.82
C LEU A 12 -12.94 -24.69 -11.05
N ALA A 13 -12.29 -25.17 -12.11
CA ALA A 13 -10.92 -24.77 -12.44
C ALA A 13 -10.81 -23.26 -12.77
N VAL A 14 -11.78 -22.70 -13.50
CA VAL A 14 -11.82 -21.26 -13.83
C VAL A 14 -12.06 -20.41 -12.56
N LEU A 15 -12.95 -20.86 -11.67
CA LEU A 15 -13.22 -20.16 -10.41
C LEU A 15 -11.99 -20.16 -9.48
N VAL A 16 -11.24 -21.26 -9.43
CA VAL A 16 -9.99 -21.35 -8.66
C VAL A 16 -8.92 -20.44 -9.27
N ALA A 17 -8.78 -20.42 -10.60
CA ALA A 17 -7.85 -19.52 -11.28
C ALA A 17 -8.18 -18.04 -11.05
N ALA A 18 -9.46 -17.66 -11.05
CA ALA A 18 -9.91 -16.29 -10.77
C ALA A 18 -9.74 -15.88 -9.29
N ALA A 19 -9.67 -16.84 -8.38
CA ALA A 19 -9.44 -16.60 -6.95
C ALA A 19 -7.95 -16.42 -6.61
N LEU A 20 -7.03 -16.83 -7.49
CA LEU A 20 -5.60 -16.59 -7.35
C LEU A 20 -5.31 -15.13 -7.65
N LYS A 21 -5.34 -14.29 -6.61
CA LYS A 21 -4.73 -12.96 -6.69
C LYS A 21 -3.22 -13.15 -6.73
N THR A 22 -2.61 -12.94 -7.90
CA THR A 22 -1.16 -12.85 -7.99
C THR A 22 -0.73 -11.55 -7.32
N THR A 23 0.09 -11.66 -6.29
CA THR A 23 0.85 -10.52 -5.78
C THR A 23 2.08 -10.42 -6.67
N GLU A 24 2.06 -9.52 -7.64
CA GLU A 24 3.28 -9.15 -8.37
C GLU A 24 4.21 -8.47 -7.36
N ALA A 25 5.40 -9.02 -7.15
CA ALA A 25 6.43 -8.32 -6.40
C ALA A 25 6.90 -7.14 -7.25
N GLN A 26 6.84 -5.92 -6.69
CA GLN A 26 7.31 -4.73 -7.39
C GLN A 26 8.83 -4.83 -7.59
N ASP A 27 9.30 -4.70 -8.83
CA ASP A 27 10.72 -4.56 -9.12
C ASP A 27 11.16 -3.13 -8.77
N TYR A 28 11.71 -2.95 -7.56
CA TYR A 28 12.17 -1.65 -7.12
C TYR A 28 13.38 -1.13 -7.90
N CYS A 29 14.06 -1.94 -8.71
CA CYS A 29 15.19 -1.49 -9.51
C CYS A 29 14.78 -0.95 -10.89
N ASP A 30 13.47 -0.91 -11.19
CA ASP A 30 12.95 -0.30 -12.40
C ASP A 30 13.24 1.22 -12.43
N PRO A 31 13.99 1.71 -13.43
CA PRO A 31 14.34 3.13 -13.55
C PRO A 31 13.13 4.04 -13.81
N GLU A 32 11.96 3.50 -14.16
CA GLU A 32 10.75 4.30 -14.34
C GLU A 32 10.06 4.67 -13.01
N LEU A 33 10.48 4.07 -11.88
CA LEU A 33 9.88 4.33 -10.56
C LEU A 33 10.35 5.63 -9.90
N CYS A 34 11.48 6.19 -10.34
CA CYS A 34 12.11 7.36 -9.76
C CYS A 34 12.55 8.35 -10.84
N ASP A 35 12.85 9.58 -10.44
CA ASP A 35 13.42 10.55 -11.37
C ASP A 35 14.79 10.05 -11.92
N PRO A 36 15.17 10.42 -13.15
CA PRO A 36 16.39 9.92 -13.76
C PRO A 36 17.64 10.22 -12.92
N GLY A 37 18.38 9.16 -12.57
CA GLY A 37 19.60 9.24 -11.77
C GLY A 37 19.42 8.89 -10.30
N ASP A 38 18.18 8.76 -9.82
CA ASP A 38 17.87 8.32 -8.47
C ASP A 38 17.58 6.81 -8.43
N ALA A 39 18.11 6.15 -7.41
CA ALA A 39 17.81 4.74 -7.13
C ALA A 39 16.66 4.65 -6.12
N HIS A 40 15.69 3.77 -6.38
CA HIS A 40 14.61 3.52 -5.42
C HIS A 40 15.17 2.94 -4.11
N ILE A 41 14.65 3.38 -2.97
CA ILE A 41 15.12 2.94 -1.63
C ILE A 41 15.04 1.42 -1.41
N GLY A 42 14.13 0.75 -2.10
CA GLY A 42 13.96 -0.71 -2.06
C GLY A 42 14.85 -1.50 -3.02
N CYS A 43 15.52 -0.84 -3.99
CA CYS A 43 16.39 -1.55 -4.93
C CYS A 43 17.67 -2.01 -4.23
N ASN A 44 17.98 -3.32 -4.29
CA ASN A 44 19.14 -3.94 -3.64
C ASN A 44 19.28 -3.62 -2.13
N ASN A 45 18.17 -3.37 -1.45
CA ASN A 45 18.19 -3.02 -0.03
C ASN A 45 18.07 -4.30 0.84
N PRO A 46 19.08 -4.63 1.67
CA PRO A 46 19.05 -5.82 2.53
C PRO A 46 18.10 -5.69 3.74
N GLY A 47 17.46 -4.54 3.95
CA GLY A 47 16.55 -4.30 5.08
C GLY A 47 17.25 -4.01 6.41
N GLY A 48 18.55 -3.71 6.38
CA GLY A 48 19.37 -3.43 7.57
C GLY A 48 19.53 -1.94 7.86
N PHE A 49 19.96 -1.63 9.08
CA PHE A 49 20.33 -0.27 9.47
C PHE A 49 21.66 0.15 8.81
N THR A 50 21.75 1.42 8.43
CA THR A 50 23.00 2.01 7.94
C THR A 50 23.86 2.47 9.11
N SER A 51 25.13 2.78 8.87
CA SER A 51 26.06 3.30 9.89
C SER A 51 25.61 4.62 10.54
N ASN A 52 24.64 5.31 9.94
CA ASN A 52 24.07 6.55 10.48
C ASN A 52 23.00 6.29 11.55
N CYS A 53 22.55 5.05 11.72
CA CYS A 53 21.61 4.69 12.77
C CYS A 53 22.34 4.57 14.12
N PRO A 54 21.75 5.08 15.22
CA PRO A 54 22.34 4.94 16.54
C PRO A 54 22.35 3.48 17.01
N GLU A 55 23.20 3.17 17.98
CA GLU A 55 23.18 1.87 18.65
C GLU A 55 21.81 1.61 19.29
N GLY A 56 21.30 0.38 19.12
CA GLY A 56 19.98 -0.02 19.63
C GLY A 56 18.80 0.39 18.76
N ALA A 57 19.03 0.85 17.52
CA ALA A 57 17.94 1.06 16.57
C ALA A 57 17.12 -0.22 16.36
N GLN A 58 15.79 -0.07 16.32
CA GLN A 58 14.86 -1.17 16.15
C GLN A 58 13.77 -0.80 15.14
N VAL A 59 13.35 -1.78 14.35
CA VAL A 59 12.17 -1.65 13.48
C VAL A 59 10.95 -1.81 14.38
N ILE A 60 10.03 -0.85 14.32
CA ILE A 60 8.79 -0.89 15.08
C ILE A 60 7.69 -1.38 14.13
N GLU A 61 7.06 -2.50 14.50
CA GLU A 61 5.91 -2.99 13.76
C GLU A 61 4.72 -2.02 13.90
N VAL A 62 4.24 -1.52 12.77
CA VAL A 62 3.04 -0.69 12.73
C VAL A 62 1.82 -1.61 12.71
N THR A 63 1.23 -1.83 13.88
CA THR A 63 0.03 -2.67 14.05
C THR A 63 -1.18 -2.10 13.30
N GLU A 64 -2.20 -2.94 13.07
CA GLU A 64 -3.46 -2.49 12.45
C GLU A 64 -4.17 -1.39 13.26
N GLU A 65 -4.03 -1.40 14.58
CA GLU A 65 -4.53 -0.32 15.44
C GLU A 65 -3.80 0.99 15.15
N TYR A 66 -2.47 0.96 15.05
CA TYR A 66 -1.69 2.14 14.69
C TYR A 66 -2.00 2.65 13.28
N LYS A 67 -2.12 1.74 12.30
CA LYS A 67 -2.55 2.12 10.93
C LYS A 67 -3.89 2.83 10.95
N LYS A 68 -4.86 2.32 11.72
CA LYS A 68 -6.18 2.94 11.86
C LYS A 68 -6.10 4.33 12.47
N ILE A 69 -5.36 4.50 13.57
CA ILE A 69 -5.20 5.80 14.23
C ILE A 69 -4.56 6.80 13.29
N MET A 70 -3.47 6.42 12.61
CA MET A 70 -2.79 7.29 11.65
C MET A 70 -3.73 7.69 10.51
N LEU A 71 -4.48 6.75 9.94
CA LEU A 71 -5.40 7.00 8.85
C LEU A 71 -6.55 7.93 9.26
N ASP A 72 -7.15 7.68 10.42
CA ASP A 72 -8.27 8.47 10.95
C ASP A 72 -7.82 9.92 11.20
N GLU A 73 -6.65 10.13 11.80
CA GLU A 73 -6.15 11.47 12.11
C GLU A 73 -5.82 12.25 10.83
N HIS A 74 -5.20 11.61 9.82
CA HIS A 74 -4.99 12.28 8.54
C HIS A 74 -6.31 12.65 7.85
N ASN A 75 -7.30 11.75 7.84
CA ASN A 75 -8.59 12.02 7.23
C ASN A 75 -9.34 13.15 7.94
N LYS A 76 -9.24 13.23 9.27
CA LYS A 76 -9.75 14.34 10.07
C LYS A 76 -9.12 15.67 9.69
N TYR A 77 -7.79 15.76 9.59
CA TYR A 77 -7.11 16.99 9.15
C TYR A 77 -7.46 17.35 7.70
N ARG A 78 -7.44 16.38 6.78
CA ARG A 78 -7.85 16.60 5.37
C ARG A 78 -9.26 17.14 5.27
N SER A 79 -10.21 16.60 6.04
CA SER A 79 -11.59 17.09 6.11
C SER A 79 -11.68 18.50 6.71
N THR A 80 -10.88 18.79 7.74
CA THR A 80 -10.80 20.13 8.35
C THR A 80 -10.31 21.16 7.35
N VAL A 81 -9.26 20.86 6.58
CA VAL A 81 -8.77 21.74 5.50
C VAL A 81 -9.83 21.89 4.42
N ALA A 82 -10.43 20.79 3.96
CA ALA A 82 -11.40 20.79 2.86
C ALA A 82 -12.64 21.65 3.16
N THR A 83 -13.14 21.59 4.40
CA THR A 83 -14.30 22.36 4.87
C THR A 83 -13.98 23.81 5.23
N GLY A 84 -12.70 24.19 5.22
CA GLY A 84 -12.21 25.54 5.53
C GLY A 84 -12.04 25.84 7.01
N GLY A 85 -11.79 24.81 7.82
CA GLY A 85 -11.47 24.96 9.25
C GLY A 85 -10.07 25.52 9.51
N VAL A 86 -9.20 25.57 8.50
CA VAL A 86 -7.85 26.16 8.60
C VAL A 86 -7.84 27.54 7.94
N LYS A 87 -7.75 28.60 8.74
CA LYS A 87 -7.97 30.00 8.31
C LYS A 87 -7.05 30.48 7.17
N TRP A 88 -5.81 29.98 7.11
CA TRP A 88 -4.83 30.39 6.10
C TRP A 88 -4.83 29.53 4.84
N LEU A 89 -5.70 28.51 4.76
CA LEU A 89 -5.83 27.64 3.60
C LEU A 89 -7.20 27.83 2.94
N PRO A 90 -7.27 27.81 1.59
CA PRO A 90 -8.54 27.81 0.90
C PRO A 90 -9.28 26.50 1.11
N LYS A 91 -10.62 26.54 0.97
CA LYS A 91 -11.45 25.33 0.92
C LYS A 91 -11.10 24.49 -0.30
N ALA A 92 -11.09 23.17 -0.14
CA ALA A 92 -10.85 22.26 -1.24
C ALA A 92 -12.16 21.94 -1.99
N LYS A 93 -12.12 21.97 -3.33
CA LYS A 93 -13.25 21.52 -4.16
C LYS A 93 -13.45 19.99 -4.10
N GLN A 94 -12.35 19.24 -3.96
CA GLN A 94 -12.36 17.78 -3.86
C GLN A 94 -11.19 17.34 -2.99
N MET A 95 -11.47 16.62 -1.90
CA MET A 95 -10.47 16.05 -1.01
C MET A 95 -10.96 14.68 -0.53
N THR A 96 -10.57 13.62 -1.25
CA THR A 96 -11.07 12.26 -0.98
C THR A 96 -10.51 11.71 0.33
N THR A 97 -11.31 10.89 1.02
CA THR A 97 -10.91 10.08 2.16
C THR A 97 -9.82 9.09 1.75
N MET A 98 -8.72 9.08 2.47
CA MET A 98 -7.67 8.08 2.30
C MET A 98 -8.12 6.75 2.85
N VAL A 99 -7.68 5.67 2.21
CA VAL A 99 -7.87 4.30 2.67
C VAL A 99 -6.50 3.69 2.89
N CYS A 100 -6.35 2.85 3.90
CA CYS A 100 -5.15 2.02 4.01
C CYS A 100 -5.22 0.99 2.88
N PRO A 101 -4.24 0.91 1.97
CA PRO A 101 -4.23 -0.16 1.00
C PRO A 101 -4.10 -1.50 1.75
N CYS A 102 -4.91 -2.49 1.37
CA CYS A 102 -4.81 -3.87 1.89
C CYS A 102 -3.52 -4.60 1.46
N LEU A 103 -2.64 -3.92 0.71
CA LEU A 103 -1.38 -4.44 0.24
C LEU A 103 -0.32 -3.38 0.55
N TYR A 104 0.74 -3.78 1.25
CA TYR A 104 1.99 -3.03 1.42
C TYR A 104 1.86 -1.73 2.21
N VAL A 105 1.90 -1.86 3.54
CA VAL A 105 2.70 -0.92 4.33
C VAL A 105 3.97 -1.70 4.72
N ILE A 106 4.91 -1.80 3.78
CA ILE A 106 6.31 -2.04 4.15
C ILE A 106 6.79 -0.69 4.69
N TRP A 107 6.81 -0.57 6.01
CA TRP A 107 7.94 0.08 6.64
C TRP A 107 8.97 -1.02 6.94
#